data_AF-A0A382DFN0-F1
#
_entry.id   AF-A0A382DFN0-F1
#
_cell.length_a   1.000
_cell.length_b   1.000
_cell.length_c   1.000
_cell.angle_alpha   90.00
_cell.angle_beta   90.00
_cell.angle_gamma   90.00
#
_symmetry.space_group_name_H-M   'P 1'
#
loop_
_entity.id
_entity.type
_entity.pdbx_description
1 polymer ?
#
loop_
_entity_poly.entity_id
_entity_poly.type
_entity_poly.pdbx_seq_one_letter_code
_entity_poly.pdbx_strand_id
1 'polypeptide(L)'
;MTYRNYLIKNNPTSSYLLRIKIPKDLRYYFDGKIGFTMSLKNGIHSQSIVFAKILRLEVQSIFNSIRMGTMSKINVNQIKDILRNKIERTLTHSQWVVTDTNTFVESEVKDKIEEINGEERILKTQIEQNYDGVLEHIEKEIARIIKSKNLTLDSKSLEFNQLRKQFLELRLIRNTWKKELLEDSGKSIEDFRKEIYKKFNIKDEPTDLDLLLKLQTSESILGSRTHSNDLVTTSKDNQIINDSVITEPPKKDDSPKLSEMKGDFLGERLLSGFSPKSTREIGSTVDDFIEIVGDIQISQVSPKDAREFKRIIALLPKHRHQSPRYSNLNIKQILELKNVEGQEPKNINKLIYRVRIFFRWLRNNYREYVPQNYFEGLSVQSKKVTRPREGFSNEELNQIFDPAKYLGYTIRNLKRRTKLTSFFVPLIGLHTGMRLEEICQLRLKDISTAGFYDVFKVVISEDTKLKNI
;
A
#
# COMPACT_ATOMS: atom_id res chain seq x y z
N MET A 1 3.84 33.98 75.10
CA MET A 1 4.92 34.50 74.25
C MET A 1 5.11 33.57 73.07
N THR A 2 5.22 34.19 71.90
CA THR A 2 5.54 33.65 70.58
C THR A 2 6.73 32.70 70.57
N TYR A 3 6.61 31.57 69.86
CA TYR A 3 7.46 31.29 68.68
C TYR A 3 6.68 30.43 67.67
N ARG A 4 6.56 30.96 66.45
CA ARG A 4 6.05 30.29 65.24
C ARG A 4 6.99 29.15 64.88
N ASN A 5 6.46 27.94 64.68
CA ASN A 5 7.17 26.88 63.94
C ASN A 5 6.46 26.62 62.61
N TYR A 6 6.88 27.36 61.59
CA TYR A 6 6.70 26.98 60.19
C TYR A 6 7.70 25.88 59.87
N LEU A 7 7.37 24.62 60.16
CA LEU A 7 8.14 23.46 59.70
C LEU A 7 7.28 22.57 58.81
N ILE A 8 6.83 23.15 57.69
CA ILE A 8 6.56 22.35 56.48
C ILE A 8 7.93 21.93 55.96
N LYS A 9 8.31 20.67 56.19
CA LYS A 9 9.42 20.06 55.45
C LYS A 9 8.94 19.82 54.01
N ASN A 10 9.33 20.71 53.09
CA ASN A 10 9.35 20.40 51.66
C ASN A 10 10.37 19.29 51.44
N ASN A 11 9.91 18.04 51.43
CA ASN A 11 10.70 16.93 50.90
C ASN A 11 10.61 17.02 49.37
N PRO A 12 11.72 17.05 48.61
CA PRO A 12 11.70 17.09 47.14
C PRO A 12 11.10 15.83 46.49
N THR A 13 10.66 14.87 47.32
CA THR A 13 10.08 13.59 46.94
C THR A 13 8.64 13.39 47.42
N SER A 14 8.02 14.37 48.11
CA SER A 14 6.64 14.22 48.57
C SER A 14 5.67 14.38 47.39
N SER A 15 5.26 13.27 46.77
CA SER A 15 4.19 13.27 45.78
C SER A 15 2.87 12.88 46.43
N TYR A 16 1.80 13.56 46.07
CA TYR A 16 0.46 13.10 46.37
C TYR A 16 0.16 11.80 45.61
N LEU A 17 -0.56 10.89 46.27
CA LEU A 17 -0.98 9.61 45.69
C LEU A 17 -2.49 9.64 45.42
N LEU A 18 -2.89 9.23 44.22
CA LEU A 18 -4.28 8.97 43.85
C LEU A 18 -4.59 7.50 44.12
N ARG A 19 -5.64 7.24 44.91
CA ARG A 19 -6.15 5.89 45.15
C ARG A 19 -7.49 5.73 44.46
N ILE A 20 -7.61 4.72 43.60
CA ILE A 20 -8.84 4.39 42.89
C ILE A 20 -9.30 3.00 43.31
N LYS A 21 -10.58 2.88 43.65
CA LYS A 21 -11.23 1.60 43.94
C LYS A 21 -11.84 1.06 42.67
N ILE A 22 -11.53 -0.18 42.33
CA ILE A 22 -12.13 -0.88 41.20
C ILE A 22 -13.54 -1.34 41.62
N PRO A 23 -14.58 -0.95 40.86
CA PRO A 23 -15.96 -1.41 41.08
C PRO A 23 -16.06 -2.94 41.09
N LYS A 24 -16.95 -3.51 41.92
CA LYS A 24 -17.04 -4.97 42.13
C LYS A 24 -17.25 -5.75 40.83
N ASP A 25 -18.08 -5.21 39.94
CA ASP A 25 -18.42 -5.71 38.62
C ASP A 25 -17.23 -5.76 37.65
N LEU A 26 -16.21 -4.92 37.86
CA LEU A 26 -15.06 -4.83 36.96
C LEU A 26 -13.83 -5.60 37.44
N ARG A 27 -13.83 -6.12 38.67
CA ARG A 27 -12.66 -6.76 39.27
C ARG A 27 -12.14 -7.96 38.49
N TYR A 28 -13.02 -8.66 37.77
CA TYR A 28 -12.65 -9.75 36.89
C TYR A 28 -11.62 -9.32 35.82
N TYR A 29 -11.81 -8.14 35.22
CA TYR A 29 -10.91 -7.59 34.20
C TYR A 29 -9.55 -7.10 34.76
N PHE A 30 -9.40 -7.04 36.08
CA PHE A 30 -8.20 -6.56 36.76
C PHE A 30 -7.62 -7.62 37.71
N ASP A 31 -7.73 -8.91 37.36
CA ASP A 31 -7.19 -10.05 38.12
C ASP A 31 -7.62 -10.08 39.59
N GLY A 32 -8.87 -9.68 39.87
CA GLY A 32 -9.43 -9.65 41.23
C GLY A 32 -8.97 -8.47 42.09
N LYS A 33 -8.17 -7.54 41.56
CA LYS A 33 -7.70 -6.36 42.30
C LYS A 33 -8.87 -5.47 42.74
N ILE A 34 -8.79 -4.99 43.98
CA ILE A 34 -9.83 -4.15 44.60
C ILE A 34 -9.62 -2.66 44.28
N GLY A 35 -8.43 -2.28 43.84
CA GLY A 35 -8.05 -0.91 43.53
C GLY A 35 -6.57 -0.80 43.19
N PHE A 36 -6.14 0.40 42.83
CA PHE A 36 -4.74 0.73 42.60
C PHE A 36 -4.43 2.12 43.14
N THR A 37 -3.13 2.33 43.41
CA THR A 37 -2.60 3.60 43.91
C THR A 37 -1.54 4.08 42.93
N MET A 38 -1.61 5.35 42.54
CA MET A 38 -0.69 5.97 41.59
C MET A 38 -0.13 7.27 42.15
N SER A 39 1.15 7.50 41.94
CA SER A 39 1.79 8.78 42.26
C SER A 39 1.42 9.84 41.22
N LEU A 40 0.96 11.01 41.68
CA LEU A 40 0.68 12.16 40.83
C LEU A 40 1.96 12.90 40.39
N LYS A 41 3.12 12.46 40.88
CA LYS A 41 4.45 13.08 40.68
C LYS A 41 4.44 14.59 40.91
N ASN A 42 3.60 15.04 41.84
CA ASN A 42 3.41 16.45 42.16
C ASN A 42 3.32 16.63 43.68
N GLY A 43 4.13 17.56 44.20
CA GLY A 43 4.13 17.95 45.62
C GLY A 43 3.27 19.17 45.94
N ILE A 44 2.67 19.80 44.94
CA ILE A 44 1.77 20.95 45.12
C ILE A 44 0.34 20.45 45.30
N HIS A 45 -0.24 20.68 46.48
CA HIS A 45 -1.56 20.17 46.86
C HIS A 45 -2.69 20.61 45.91
N SER A 46 -2.76 21.91 45.61
CA SER A 46 -3.83 22.50 44.76
C SER A 46 -3.83 21.90 43.35
N GLN A 47 -2.66 21.77 42.74
CA GLN A 47 -2.49 21.16 41.42
C GLN A 47 -2.76 19.65 41.46
N SER A 48 -2.33 18.97 42.52
CA SER A 48 -2.57 17.54 42.72
C SER A 48 -4.06 17.22 42.84
N ILE A 49 -4.87 18.10 43.44
CA ILE A 49 -6.34 17.97 43.44
C ILE A 49 -6.90 18.03 42.02
N VAL A 50 -6.42 18.96 41.19
CA VAL A 50 -6.89 19.10 39.80
C VAL A 50 -6.52 17.86 38.99
N PHE A 51 -5.27 17.40 39.07
CA PHE A 51 -4.81 16.18 38.40
C PHE A 51 -5.55 14.93 38.88
N ALA A 52 -5.80 14.80 40.19
CA ALA A 52 -6.59 13.71 40.74
C ALA A 52 -8.02 13.69 40.18
N LYS A 53 -8.66 14.85 40.00
CA LYS A 53 -10.00 14.95 39.41
C LYS A 53 -10.01 14.52 37.94
N ILE A 54 -9.05 15.01 37.15
CA ILE A 54 -8.95 14.67 35.72
C ILE A 54 -8.72 13.16 35.54
N LEU A 55 -7.73 12.60 36.22
CA LEU A 55 -7.43 11.17 36.15
C LEU A 55 -8.60 10.31 36.63
N ARG A 56 -9.36 10.77 37.62
CA ARG A 56 -10.55 10.06 38.08
C ARG A 56 -11.66 10.05 37.02
N LEU A 57 -11.82 11.13 36.25
CA LEU A 57 -12.77 11.18 35.13
C LEU A 57 -12.34 10.24 34.00
N GLU A 58 -11.06 10.22 33.65
CA GLU A 58 -10.52 9.30 32.64
C GLU A 58 -10.71 7.84 33.06
N VAL A 59 -10.38 7.50 34.30
CA VAL A 59 -10.57 6.14 34.80
C VAL A 59 -12.05 5.77 34.87
N GLN A 60 -12.94 6.70 35.21
CA GLN A 60 -14.38 6.45 35.15
C GLN A 60 -14.87 6.23 33.72
N SER A 61 -14.32 6.96 32.74
CA SER A 61 -14.58 6.73 31.31
C SER A 61 -14.11 5.35 30.86
N ILE A 62 -12.93 4.90 31.31
CA ILE A 62 -12.42 3.55 31.05
C ILE A 62 -13.36 2.49 31.67
N PHE A 63 -13.77 2.66 32.93
CA PHE A 63 -14.72 1.74 33.58
C PHE A 63 -16.05 1.68 32.85
N ASN A 64 -16.58 2.82 32.38
CA ASN A 64 -17.81 2.85 31.59
C ASN A 64 -17.60 2.18 30.23
N SER A 65 -16.45 2.37 29.59
CA SER A 65 -16.11 1.71 28.33
C SER A 65 -16.00 0.18 28.48
N ILE A 66 -15.47 -0.31 29.61
CA ILE A 66 -15.46 -1.75 29.92
C ILE A 66 -16.90 -2.26 30.14
N ARG A 67 -17.74 -1.51 30.86
CA ARG A 67 -19.16 -1.86 31.07
C ARG A 67 -19.98 -1.89 29.79
N MET A 68 -19.69 -0.98 28.87
CA MET A 68 -20.37 -0.87 27.57
C MET A 68 -19.88 -1.93 26.57
N GLY A 69 -18.96 -2.83 26.96
CA GLY A 69 -18.47 -3.92 26.13
C GLY A 69 -17.50 -3.49 25.02
N THR A 70 -16.96 -2.26 25.08
CA THR A 70 -16.22 -1.66 23.97
C THR A 70 -14.76 -2.12 23.85
N MET A 71 -14.22 -2.88 24.83
CA MET A 71 -12.81 -3.28 24.87
C MET A 71 -12.64 -4.71 25.41
N SER A 72 -12.97 -5.73 24.61
CA SER A 72 -12.58 -7.11 24.90
C SER A 72 -11.18 -7.38 24.34
N LYS A 73 -10.27 -7.89 25.18
CA LYS A 73 -9.02 -8.52 24.72
C LYS A 73 -9.39 -9.64 23.77
N ILE A 74 -8.75 -9.69 22.60
CA ILE A 74 -9.13 -10.65 21.56
C ILE A 74 -9.07 -12.10 22.08
N ASN A 75 -10.14 -12.86 21.88
CA ASN A 75 -10.21 -14.27 22.26
C ASN A 75 -9.67 -15.16 21.12
N VAL A 76 -9.22 -16.39 21.43
CA VAL A 76 -8.78 -17.42 20.48
C VAL A 76 -9.80 -17.64 19.35
N ASN A 77 -11.10 -17.62 19.67
CA ASN A 77 -12.15 -17.74 18.64
C ASN A 77 -12.16 -16.56 17.66
N GLN A 78 -11.95 -15.34 18.15
CA GLN A 78 -11.88 -14.15 17.29
C GLN A 78 -10.61 -14.14 16.44
N ILE A 79 -9.49 -14.67 16.95
CA ILE A 79 -8.27 -14.88 16.17
C ILE A 79 -8.52 -15.89 15.05
N LYS A 80 -9.19 -17.01 15.38
CA LYS A 80 -9.61 -18.01 14.39
C LYS A 80 -10.56 -17.42 13.34
N ASP A 81 -11.47 -16.55 13.72
CA ASP A 81 -12.37 -15.87 12.79
C ASP A 81 -11.64 -14.89 11.86
N ILE A 82 -10.67 -14.13 12.38
CA ILE A 82 -9.79 -13.27 11.57
C ILE A 82 -9.04 -14.12 10.55
N LEU A 83 -8.46 -15.23 11.01
CA LEU A 83 -7.70 -16.13 10.16
C LEU A 83 -8.59 -16.82 9.12
N ARG A 84 -9.78 -17.31 9.51
CA ARG A 84 -10.77 -17.91 8.60
C ARG A 84 -11.17 -16.91 7.51
N ASN A 85 -11.51 -15.68 7.90
CA ASN A 85 -11.87 -14.63 6.94
C ASN A 85 -10.71 -14.32 5.97
N LYS A 86 -9.47 -14.27 6.47
CA LYS A 86 -8.28 -14.07 5.62
C LYS A 86 -8.07 -15.24 4.65
N ILE A 87 -8.27 -16.49 5.09
CA ILE A 87 -8.19 -17.68 4.23
C ILE A 87 -9.23 -17.62 3.12
N GLU A 88 -10.50 -17.41 3.45
CA GLU A 88 -11.58 -17.36 2.46
C GLU A 88 -11.35 -16.26 1.43
N ARG A 89 -10.89 -15.07 1.87
CA ARG A 89 -10.49 -13.99 0.95
C ARG A 89 -9.36 -14.40 0.01
N THR A 90 -8.38 -15.16 0.53
CA THR A 90 -7.21 -15.61 -0.24
C THR A 90 -7.58 -16.70 -1.26
N LEU A 91 -8.46 -17.63 -0.88
CA LEU A 91 -9.01 -18.66 -1.78
C LEU A 91 -9.83 -18.01 -2.89
N THR A 92 -10.77 -17.13 -2.53
CA THR A 92 -11.58 -16.37 -3.48
C THR A 92 -10.68 -15.60 -4.45
N HIS A 93 -9.65 -14.91 -3.95
CA HIS A 93 -8.69 -14.20 -4.80
C HIS A 93 -7.99 -15.11 -5.81
N SER A 94 -7.60 -16.31 -5.39
CA SER A 94 -6.90 -17.29 -6.23
C SER A 94 -7.84 -17.83 -7.32
N GLN A 95 -9.10 -18.11 -6.97
CA GLN A 95 -10.14 -18.47 -7.93
C GLN A 95 -10.35 -17.39 -8.99
N TRP A 96 -10.47 -16.12 -8.58
CA TRP A 96 -10.64 -15.02 -9.51
C TRP A 96 -9.47 -14.83 -10.47
N VAL A 97 -8.25 -15.20 -10.11
CA VAL A 97 -7.10 -15.14 -11.04
C VAL A 97 -7.31 -16.12 -12.20
N VAL A 98 -7.88 -17.29 -11.92
CA VAL A 98 -8.16 -18.32 -12.92
C VAL A 98 -9.33 -17.87 -13.80
N THR A 99 -10.42 -17.38 -13.20
CA THR A 99 -11.60 -16.90 -13.93
C THR A 99 -11.29 -15.72 -14.87
N ASP A 100 -10.39 -14.81 -14.47
CA ASP A 100 -10.00 -13.67 -15.30
C ASP A 100 -9.03 -14.03 -16.44
N THR A 101 -8.33 -15.15 -16.33
CA THR A 101 -7.34 -15.58 -17.32
C THR A 101 -8.04 -16.47 -18.33
N ASN A 102 -7.81 -16.25 -19.63
CA ASN A 102 -8.37 -17.15 -20.64
C ASN A 102 -7.62 -18.48 -20.61
N THR A 103 -8.11 -19.42 -19.79
CA THR A 103 -7.48 -20.74 -19.60
C THR A 103 -7.51 -21.61 -20.85
N PHE A 104 -8.32 -21.27 -21.87
CA PHE A 104 -8.33 -21.95 -23.15
C PHE A 104 -7.14 -21.58 -24.05
N VAL A 105 -6.39 -20.52 -23.71
CA VAL A 105 -5.23 -20.04 -24.48
C VAL A 105 -3.95 -20.29 -23.68
N GLU A 106 -3.17 -21.28 -24.10
CA GLU A 106 -1.95 -21.72 -23.40
C GLU A 106 -0.92 -20.59 -23.22
N SER A 107 -0.80 -19.68 -24.20
CA SER A 107 0.10 -18.52 -24.08
C SER A 107 -0.31 -17.55 -22.98
N GLU A 108 -1.62 -17.29 -22.82
CA GLU A 108 -2.12 -16.41 -21.75
C GLU A 108 -1.93 -17.03 -20.36
N VAL A 109 -2.13 -18.35 -20.27
CA VAL A 109 -1.86 -19.12 -19.04
C VAL A 109 -0.38 -19.03 -18.68
N LYS A 110 0.53 -19.24 -19.65
CA LYS A 110 1.98 -19.12 -19.45
C LYS A 110 2.40 -17.71 -19.02
N ASP A 111 1.93 -16.67 -19.72
CA ASP A 111 2.20 -15.28 -19.37
C ASP A 111 1.75 -14.96 -17.93
N LYS A 112 0.58 -15.50 -17.53
CA LYS A 112 0.07 -15.31 -16.18
C LYS A 112 0.89 -16.03 -15.13
N ILE A 113 1.32 -17.26 -15.40
CA ILE A 113 2.20 -18.03 -14.53
C ILE A 113 3.56 -17.35 -14.38
N GLU A 114 4.12 -16.77 -15.44
CA GLU A 114 5.34 -15.97 -15.37
C GLU A 114 5.17 -14.73 -14.48
N GLU A 115 4.04 -14.01 -14.60
CA GLU A 115 3.71 -12.89 -13.71
C GLU A 115 3.71 -13.34 -12.24
N ILE A 116 3.01 -14.45 -11.93
CA ILE A 116 2.92 -15.00 -10.57
C ILE A 116 4.29 -15.44 -10.04
N ASN A 117 5.11 -16.09 -10.88
CA ASN A 117 6.47 -16.48 -10.52
C ASN A 117 7.36 -15.25 -10.25
N GLY A 118 7.18 -14.18 -11.00
CA GLY A 118 7.81 -12.89 -10.74
C GLY A 118 7.44 -12.33 -9.36
N GLU A 119 6.15 -12.31 -9.03
CA GLU A 119 5.65 -11.88 -7.71
C GLU A 119 6.23 -12.74 -6.57
N GLU A 120 6.28 -14.06 -6.76
CA GLU A 120 6.82 -14.99 -5.76
C GLU A 120 8.32 -14.79 -5.52
N ARG A 121 9.11 -14.60 -6.59
CA ARG A 121 10.55 -14.30 -6.48
C ARG A 121 10.79 -13.03 -5.69
N ILE A 122 10.04 -11.96 -5.99
CA ILE A 122 10.15 -10.68 -5.28
C ILE A 122 9.85 -10.88 -3.78
N LEU A 123 8.76 -11.59 -3.45
CA LEU A 123 8.38 -11.82 -2.06
C LEU A 123 9.43 -12.66 -1.30
N LYS A 124 9.99 -13.69 -1.93
CA LYS A 124 11.08 -14.50 -1.35
C LYS A 124 12.33 -13.65 -1.09
N THR A 125 12.76 -12.85 -2.07
CA THR A 125 13.88 -11.92 -1.89
C THR A 125 13.63 -10.93 -0.76
N GLN A 126 12.40 -10.41 -0.61
CA GLN A 126 12.05 -9.51 0.48
C GLN A 126 12.16 -10.19 1.85
N ILE A 127 11.73 -11.44 1.97
CA ILE A 127 11.83 -12.22 3.21
C ILE A 127 13.30 -12.47 3.58
N GLU A 128 14.15 -12.78 2.60
CA GLU A 128 15.58 -13.00 2.83
C GLU A 128 16.33 -11.72 3.21
N GLN A 129 16.02 -10.60 2.55
CA GLN A 129 16.76 -9.34 2.73
C GLN A 129 16.25 -8.47 3.88
N ASN A 130 14.94 -8.46 4.12
CA ASN A 130 14.33 -7.64 5.18
C ASN A 130 13.06 -8.28 5.73
N TYR A 131 13.27 -9.38 6.45
CA TYR A 131 12.20 -10.11 7.12
C TYR A 131 11.37 -9.22 8.06
N ASP A 132 12.02 -8.38 8.87
CA ASP A 132 11.34 -7.51 9.84
C ASP A 132 10.43 -6.48 9.14
N GLY A 133 10.87 -5.93 8.00
CA GLY A 133 10.04 -5.02 7.20
C GLY A 133 8.80 -5.69 6.62
N VAL A 134 8.92 -6.94 6.14
CA VAL A 134 7.77 -7.72 5.67
C VAL A 134 6.80 -7.99 6.82
N LEU A 135 7.32 -8.32 8.00
CA LEU A 135 6.53 -8.54 9.20
C LEU A 135 5.80 -7.26 9.63
N GLU A 136 6.45 -6.10 9.62
CA GLU A 136 5.84 -4.80 9.96
C GLU A 136 4.62 -4.49 9.06
N HIS A 137 4.71 -4.79 7.75
CA HIS A 137 3.58 -4.63 6.84
C HIS A 137 2.40 -5.54 7.19
N ILE A 138 2.67 -6.79 7.56
CA ILE A 138 1.64 -7.73 7.98
C ILE A 138 1.02 -7.30 9.32
N GLU A 139 1.84 -6.78 10.25
CA GLU A 139 1.35 -6.25 11.52
C GLU A 139 0.42 -5.06 11.32
N LYS A 140 0.74 -4.15 10.39
CA LYS A 140 -0.15 -3.05 10.00
C LYS A 140 -1.48 -3.57 9.44
N GLU A 141 -1.44 -4.62 8.62
CA GLU A 141 -2.65 -5.26 8.11
C GLU A 141 -3.51 -5.87 9.23
N ILE A 142 -2.89 -6.66 10.12
CA ILE A 142 -3.58 -7.27 11.27
C ILE A 142 -4.15 -6.18 12.20
N ALA A 143 -3.38 -5.14 12.50
CA ALA A 143 -3.82 -4.03 13.34
C ALA A 143 -5.05 -3.32 12.75
N ARG A 144 -5.13 -3.17 11.43
CA ARG A 144 -6.30 -2.63 10.73
C ARG A 144 -7.54 -3.50 10.93
N ILE A 145 -7.42 -4.83 10.76
CA ILE A 145 -8.53 -5.78 10.96
C ILE A 145 -9.00 -5.79 12.42
N ILE A 146 -8.06 -5.71 13.36
CA ILE A 146 -8.36 -5.67 14.80
C ILE A 146 -9.09 -4.35 15.15
N LYS A 147 -8.64 -3.23 14.59
CA LYS A 147 -9.28 -1.92 14.77
C LYS A 147 -10.69 -1.88 14.18
N SER A 148 -10.92 -2.44 12.98
CA SER A 148 -12.25 -2.48 12.36
C SER A 148 -13.27 -3.30 13.17
N LYS A 149 -12.79 -4.32 13.89
CA LYS A 149 -13.60 -5.14 14.81
C LYS A 149 -13.70 -4.58 16.24
N ASN A 150 -13.16 -3.40 16.52
CA ASN A 150 -13.06 -2.79 17.87
C ASN A 150 -12.39 -3.69 18.92
N LEU A 151 -11.36 -4.44 18.52
CA LEU A 151 -10.62 -5.37 19.39
C LEU A 151 -9.27 -4.76 19.81
N THR A 152 -8.66 -5.33 20.86
CA THR A 152 -7.27 -5.00 21.24
C THR A 152 -6.45 -6.28 21.36
N LEU A 153 -5.22 -6.23 20.84
CA LEU A 153 -4.26 -7.33 20.89
C LEU A 153 -2.89 -6.77 21.26
N ASP A 154 -2.22 -7.44 22.19
CA ASP A 154 -0.85 -7.10 22.55
C ASP A 154 0.10 -7.57 21.43
N SER A 155 0.77 -6.62 20.78
CA SER A 155 1.79 -6.87 19.75
C SER A 155 2.92 -7.82 20.18
N LYS A 156 3.14 -7.99 21.49
CA LYS A 156 4.16 -8.91 22.04
C LYS A 156 3.61 -10.28 22.43
N SER A 157 2.30 -10.49 22.30
CA SER A 157 1.67 -11.78 22.61
C SER A 157 2.14 -12.88 21.65
N LEU A 158 2.20 -14.11 22.16
CA LEU A 158 2.55 -15.26 21.33
C LEU A 158 1.51 -15.46 20.22
N GLU A 159 0.25 -15.19 20.54
CA GLU A 159 -0.90 -15.32 19.65
C GLU A 159 -0.81 -14.33 18.46
N PHE A 160 -0.39 -13.08 18.70
CA PHE A 160 -0.15 -12.13 17.63
C PHE A 160 1.01 -12.55 16.73
N ASN A 161 2.11 -13.04 17.33
CA ASN A 161 3.26 -13.54 16.57
C ASN A 161 2.91 -14.75 15.71
N GLN A 162 2.06 -15.66 16.22
CA GLN A 162 1.53 -16.79 15.47
C GLN A 162 0.63 -16.32 14.31
N LEU A 163 -0.30 -15.40 14.58
CA LEU A 163 -1.20 -14.84 13.55
C LEU A 163 -0.40 -14.15 12.44
N ARG A 164 0.61 -13.36 12.80
CA ARG A 164 1.54 -12.70 11.87
C ARG A 164 2.26 -13.71 10.97
N LYS A 165 2.77 -14.81 11.55
CA LYS A 165 3.42 -15.88 10.78
C LYS A 165 2.43 -16.58 9.84
N GLN A 166 1.21 -16.86 10.30
CA GLN A 166 0.17 -17.49 9.47
C GLN A 166 -0.24 -16.60 8.29
N PHE A 167 -0.34 -15.28 8.49
CA PHE A 167 -0.60 -14.33 7.39
C PHE A 167 0.52 -14.34 6.34
N LEU A 168 1.79 -14.41 6.77
CA LEU A 168 2.92 -14.53 5.85
C LEU A 168 2.87 -15.85 5.06
N GLU A 169 2.59 -16.95 5.75
CA GLU A 169 2.43 -18.27 5.10
C GLU A 169 1.30 -18.26 4.07
N LEU A 170 0.16 -17.63 4.38
CA LEU A 170 -0.94 -17.46 3.42
C LEU A 170 -0.52 -16.64 2.21
N ARG A 171 0.31 -15.61 2.39
CA ARG A 171 0.80 -14.78 1.29
C ARG A 171 1.70 -15.57 0.33
N LEU A 172 2.51 -16.49 0.87
CA LEU A 172 3.35 -17.41 0.09
C LEU A 172 2.53 -18.48 -0.63
N ILE A 173 1.65 -19.15 0.11
CA ILE A 173 0.79 -20.24 -0.40
C ILE A 173 -0.21 -19.73 -1.45
N ARG A 174 -0.66 -18.49 -1.34
CA ARG A 174 -1.55 -17.89 -2.35
C ARG A 174 -1.00 -17.98 -3.77
N ASN A 175 0.32 -17.80 -3.94
CA ASN A 175 0.93 -17.88 -5.28
C ASN A 175 1.05 -19.32 -5.77
N THR A 176 1.19 -20.30 -4.86
CA THR A 176 1.17 -21.73 -5.23
C THR A 176 -0.23 -22.15 -5.65
N TRP A 177 -1.27 -21.76 -4.90
CA TRP A 177 -2.67 -22.02 -5.27
C TRP A 177 -3.04 -21.45 -6.64
N LYS A 178 -2.64 -20.21 -6.95
CA LYS A 178 -2.89 -19.62 -8.27
C LYS A 178 -2.29 -20.46 -9.41
N LYS A 179 -1.07 -20.98 -9.23
CA LYS A 179 -0.40 -21.82 -10.23
C LYS A 179 -1.08 -23.17 -10.37
N GLU A 180 -1.33 -23.84 -9.25
CA GLU A 180 -1.99 -25.15 -9.22
C GLU A 180 -3.39 -25.11 -9.85
N LEU A 181 -4.12 -24.00 -9.69
CA LEU A 181 -5.42 -23.81 -10.35
C LEU A 181 -5.31 -23.48 -11.85
N LEU A 182 -4.23 -22.82 -12.29
CA LEU A 182 -4.02 -22.48 -13.71
C LEU A 182 -3.47 -23.66 -14.53
N GLU A 183 -2.70 -24.55 -13.88
CA GLU A 183 -2.06 -25.72 -14.50
C GLU A 183 -2.95 -26.98 -14.50
N ASP A 184 -4.24 -26.85 -14.12
CA ASP A 184 -5.21 -27.95 -13.99
C ASP A 184 -4.68 -29.14 -13.16
N SER A 185 -4.11 -28.84 -11.98
CA SER A 185 -3.53 -29.83 -11.07
C SER A 185 -4.52 -30.87 -10.50
N GLY A 186 -5.81 -30.80 -10.87
CA GLY A 186 -6.88 -31.66 -10.37
C GLY A 186 -7.35 -31.32 -8.94
N LYS A 187 -6.77 -30.31 -8.29
CA LYS A 187 -7.18 -29.86 -6.96
C LYS A 187 -8.23 -28.76 -7.05
N SER A 188 -9.31 -28.92 -6.30
CA SER A 188 -10.35 -27.92 -6.15
C SER A 188 -10.01 -26.91 -5.05
N ILE A 189 -10.72 -25.78 -5.04
CA ILE A 189 -10.62 -24.78 -3.96
C ILE A 189 -10.98 -25.37 -2.60
N GLU A 190 -11.90 -26.33 -2.57
CA GLU A 190 -12.30 -27.04 -1.36
C GLU A 190 -11.16 -27.90 -0.81
N ASP A 191 -10.30 -28.45 -1.68
CA ASP A 191 -9.13 -29.20 -1.26
C ASP A 191 -8.08 -28.28 -0.61
N PHE A 192 -7.86 -27.10 -1.18
CA PHE A 192 -7.00 -26.08 -0.57
C PHE A 192 -7.54 -25.59 0.78
N ARG A 193 -8.87 -25.41 0.88
CA ARG A 193 -9.56 -25.03 2.13
C ARG A 193 -9.33 -26.07 3.22
N LYS A 194 -9.53 -27.36 2.91
CA LYS A 194 -9.28 -28.46 3.84
C LYS A 194 -7.82 -28.56 4.26
N GLU A 195 -6.89 -28.44 3.31
CA GLU A 195 -5.45 -28.50 3.57
C GLU A 195 -5.01 -27.40 4.55
N ILE A 196 -5.44 -26.14 4.31
CA ILE A 196 -5.04 -25.01 5.13
C ILE A 196 -5.75 -24.97 6.48
N TYR A 197 -7.01 -25.40 6.56
CA TYR A 197 -7.74 -25.52 7.83
C TYR A 197 -7.10 -26.59 8.72
N LYS A 198 -6.67 -27.72 8.14
CA LYS A 198 -5.90 -28.74 8.84
C LYS A 198 -4.55 -28.20 9.31
N LYS A 199 -3.82 -27.49 8.45
CA LYS A 199 -2.51 -26.89 8.78
C LYS A 199 -2.60 -25.92 9.96
N PHE A 200 -3.65 -25.11 10.02
CA PHE A 200 -3.83 -24.08 11.05
C PHE A 200 -4.71 -24.50 12.23
N ASN A 201 -5.13 -25.77 12.29
CA ASN A 201 -5.97 -26.32 13.35
C ASN A 201 -7.27 -25.51 13.59
N ILE A 202 -7.90 -25.11 12.48
CA ILE A 202 -9.21 -24.45 12.46
C ILE A 202 -10.27 -25.55 12.36
N LYS A 203 -11.28 -25.52 13.24
CA LYS A 203 -12.45 -26.40 13.10
C LYS A 203 -13.29 -25.89 11.93
N ASP A 204 -13.63 -26.81 11.04
CA ASP A 204 -14.52 -26.58 9.90
C ASP A 204 -15.95 -26.42 10.42
N GLU A 205 -16.27 -25.21 10.88
CA GLU A 205 -17.65 -24.81 11.17
C GLU A 205 -18.12 -23.98 9.99
N PRO A 206 -19.29 -24.29 9.40
CA PRO A 206 -19.82 -23.53 8.29
C PRO A 206 -20.03 -22.09 8.72
N THR A 207 -19.51 -21.15 7.93
CA THR A 207 -19.68 -19.72 8.21
C THR A 207 -21.09 -19.31 7.77
N ASP A 208 -21.69 -18.26 8.35
CA ASP A 208 -22.97 -17.68 7.86
C ASP A 208 -22.92 -17.33 6.35
N LEU A 209 -21.71 -17.09 5.82
CA LEU A 209 -21.45 -16.88 4.39
C LEU A 209 -21.59 -18.16 3.54
N ASP A 210 -21.24 -19.33 4.08
CA ASP A 210 -21.43 -20.64 3.43
C ASP A 210 -22.92 -21.03 3.38
N LEU A 211 -23.71 -20.58 4.36
CA LEU A 211 -25.17 -20.75 4.39
C LEU A 211 -25.84 -19.87 3.32
N LEU A 212 -25.37 -18.63 3.13
CA LEU A 212 -25.89 -17.71 2.11
C LEU A 212 -25.63 -18.20 0.68
N LEU A 213 -24.46 -18.76 0.38
CA LEU A 213 -24.17 -19.33 -0.94
C LEU A 213 -24.99 -20.59 -1.26
N LYS A 214 -25.33 -21.39 -0.25
CA LYS A 214 -26.19 -22.58 -0.41
C LYS A 214 -27.66 -22.21 -0.67
N LEU A 215 -28.15 -21.11 -0.09
CA LEU A 215 -29.50 -20.61 -0.35
C LEU A 215 -29.66 -20.09 -1.78
N GLN A 216 -28.65 -19.40 -2.32
CA GLN A 216 -28.65 -18.91 -3.71
C GLN A 216 -28.54 -20.03 -4.75
N THR A 217 -27.89 -21.15 -4.41
CA THR A 217 -27.77 -22.30 -5.32
C THR A 217 -29.01 -23.21 -5.27
N SER A 218 -29.77 -23.24 -4.17
CA SER A 218 -31.02 -24.00 -4.09
C SER A 218 -32.18 -23.42 -4.89
N GLU A 219 -32.24 -22.10 -5.12
CA GLU A 219 -33.27 -21.49 -5.97
C GLU A 219 -33.07 -21.78 -7.47
N SER A 220 -31.85 -22.16 -7.88
CA SER A 220 -31.50 -22.43 -9.27
C SER A 220 -31.95 -23.82 -9.77
N ILE A 221 -32.36 -24.74 -8.87
CA ILE A 221 -32.61 -26.16 -9.23
C ILE A 221 -34.10 -26.46 -9.47
N LEU A 222 -35.02 -25.51 -9.24
CA LEU A 222 -36.42 -25.64 -9.66
C LEU A 222 -36.61 -25.10 -11.09
N GLY A 223 -36.20 -25.95 -12.04
CA GLY A 223 -36.38 -25.72 -13.48
C GLY A 223 -37.84 -25.70 -13.94
N SER A 224 -38.17 -24.63 -14.68
CA SER A 224 -38.87 -24.61 -15.97
C SER A 224 -40.01 -25.59 -16.29
N ARG A 225 -41.19 -25.03 -16.60
CA ARG A 225 -42.27 -25.43 -17.58
C ARG A 225 -43.50 -24.54 -17.25
N THR A 226 -44.27 -23.89 -18.13
CA THR A 226 -44.62 -24.02 -19.55
C THR A 226 -45.43 -22.79 -20.01
N HIS A 227 -45.14 -22.32 -21.23
CA HIS A 227 -46.03 -21.81 -22.29
C HIS A 227 -47.32 -20.99 -22.04
N SER A 228 -47.36 -19.85 -22.75
CA SER A 228 -48.44 -19.32 -23.62
C SER A 228 -49.50 -18.37 -23.05
N ASN A 229 -49.54 -17.18 -23.68
CA ASN A 229 -50.66 -16.32 -24.10
C ASN A 229 -51.93 -16.24 -23.23
N ASP A 230 -52.31 -15.04 -22.78
CA ASP A 230 -53.28 -14.18 -23.51
C ASP A 230 -53.71 -12.92 -22.73
N LEU A 231 -53.98 -11.85 -23.50
CA LEU A 231 -55.01 -10.80 -23.33
C LEU A 231 -54.96 -9.88 -22.07
N VAL A 232 -54.61 -8.58 -22.19
CA VAL A 232 -55.42 -7.44 -22.69
C VAL A 232 -56.21 -6.70 -21.59
N THR A 233 -55.80 -5.43 -21.41
CA THR A 233 -56.56 -4.20 -21.05
C THR A 233 -57.01 -3.84 -19.63
N THR A 234 -56.62 -2.60 -19.31
CA THR A 234 -57.41 -1.49 -18.73
C THR A 234 -57.61 -1.35 -17.22
N SER A 235 -56.89 -0.34 -16.70
CA SER A 235 -57.45 0.89 -16.10
C SER A 235 -57.89 0.92 -14.63
N LYS A 236 -57.26 1.89 -13.95
CA LYS A 236 -57.72 2.77 -12.86
C LYS A 236 -57.55 2.34 -11.41
N ASP A 237 -56.72 3.15 -10.75
CA ASP A 237 -56.87 3.75 -9.42
C ASP A 237 -57.16 2.83 -8.23
N ASN A 238 -56.15 2.64 -7.37
CA ASN A 238 -56.18 3.22 -6.02
C ASN A 238 -54.90 2.96 -5.22
N GLN A 239 -54.40 4.06 -4.64
CA GLN A 239 -53.97 4.19 -3.24
C GLN A 239 -53.00 3.15 -2.64
N ILE A 240 -51.76 3.64 -2.48
CA ILE A 240 -50.95 3.59 -1.25
C ILE A 240 -51.25 2.41 -0.32
N ILE A 241 -50.49 1.33 -0.49
CA ILE A 241 -50.06 0.49 0.61
C ILE A 241 -48.54 0.47 0.59
N ASN A 242 -47.96 1.02 1.65
CA ASN A 242 -46.53 1.03 1.93
C ASN A 242 -46.03 -0.42 2.07
N ASP A 243 -45.39 -0.96 1.06
CA ASP A 243 -44.39 -2.01 1.28
C ASP A 243 -43.07 -1.31 1.58
N SER A 244 -42.78 -1.28 2.88
CA SER A 244 -41.48 -0.96 3.44
C SER A 244 -40.42 -1.75 2.68
N VAL A 245 -39.72 -1.06 1.78
CA VAL A 245 -38.39 -1.43 1.32
C VAL A 245 -37.59 -1.68 2.59
N ILE A 246 -37.28 -2.94 2.86
CA ILE A 246 -36.25 -3.32 3.82
C ILE A 246 -34.95 -2.79 3.21
N THR A 247 -34.67 -1.52 3.39
CA THR A 247 -33.32 -0.98 3.23
C THR A 247 -32.52 -1.61 4.33
N GLU A 248 -31.78 -2.67 4.00
CA GLU A 248 -30.66 -3.09 4.82
C GLU A 248 -29.82 -1.85 5.13
N PRO A 249 -29.45 -1.60 6.40
CA PRO A 249 -28.59 -0.48 6.73
C PRO A 249 -27.29 -0.59 5.90
N PRO A 250 -26.77 0.53 5.36
CA PRO A 250 -25.60 0.48 4.50
C PRO A 250 -24.46 -0.23 5.24
N LYS A 251 -23.96 -1.33 4.67
CA LYS A 251 -22.74 -1.99 5.17
C LYS A 251 -21.69 -0.91 5.34
N LYS A 252 -21.24 -0.73 6.57
CA LYS A 252 -20.18 0.23 6.91
C LYS A 252 -18.94 -0.23 6.15
N ASP A 253 -18.58 0.50 5.10
CA ASP A 253 -17.38 0.27 4.31
C ASP A 253 -16.17 0.31 5.26
N ASP A 254 -15.51 -0.84 5.36
CA ASP A 254 -14.39 -1.09 6.27
C ASP A 254 -13.04 -1.02 5.53
N SER A 255 -13.05 -0.62 4.26
CA SER A 255 -11.84 -0.59 3.45
C SER A 255 -10.95 0.61 3.83
N PRO A 256 -9.61 0.45 3.79
CA PRO A 256 -8.70 1.53 4.14
C PRO A 256 -8.79 2.73 3.18
N LYS A 257 -8.30 3.89 3.62
CA LYS A 257 -8.22 5.08 2.77
C LYS A 257 -7.07 5.03 1.76
N LEU A 258 -7.19 5.78 0.67
CA LEU A 258 -6.14 5.89 -0.35
C LEU A 258 -4.80 6.40 0.24
N SER A 259 -4.83 7.40 1.12
CA SER A 259 -3.63 7.95 1.77
C SER A 259 -2.89 6.93 2.62
N GLU A 260 -3.63 6.07 3.34
CA GLU A 260 -3.09 4.99 4.14
C GLU A 260 -2.43 3.94 3.24
N MET A 261 -3.16 3.51 2.20
CA MET A 261 -2.66 2.49 1.28
C MET A 261 -1.45 2.94 0.46
N LYS A 262 -1.35 4.23 0.15
CA LYS A 262 -0.16 4.83 -0.46
C LYS A 262 1.06 4.60 0.43
N GLY A 263 0.96 4.79 1.74
CA GLY A 263 2.07 4.58 2.68
C GLY A 263 2.61 3.16 2.62
N ASP A 264 1.70 2.17 2.70
CA ASP A 264 2.07 0.76 2.62
C ASP A 264 2.67 0.38 1.26
N PHE A 265 2.07 0.86 0.18
CA PHE A 265 2.59 0.64 -1.18
C PHE A 265 4.01 1.19 -1.36
N LEU A 266 4.28 2.41 -0.89
CA LEU A 266 5.61 3.02 -1.03
C LEU A 266 6.65 2.31 -0.14
N GLY A 267 6.25 1.89 1.06
CA GLY A 267 7.10 1.09 1.95
C GLY A 267 7.49 -0.24 1.30
N GLU A 268 6.50 -1.01 0.84
CA GLU A 268 6.73 -2.31 0.21
C GLU A 268 7.61 -2.16 -1.03
N ARG A 269 7.40 -1.11 -1.83
CA ARG A 269 8.19 -0.83 -3.03
C ARG A 269 9.66 -0.52 -2.69
N LEU A 270 9.95 0.20 -1.61
CA LEU A 270 11.35 0.40 -1.18
C LEU A 270 11.98 -0.90 -0.70
N LEU A 271 11.20 -1.72 0.02
CA LEU A 271 11.65 -3.06 0.43
C LEU A 271 11.92 -3.98 -0.75
N SER A 272 11.17 -3.87 -1.85
CA SER A 272 11.44 -4.64 -3.08
C SER A 272 12.65 -4.13 -3.89
N GLY A 273 13.49 -3.24 -3.34
CA GLY A 273 14.70 -2.76 -4.00
C GLY A 273 14.47 -1.74 -5.12
N PHE A 274 13.24 -1.24 -5.31
CA PHE A 274 13.01 -0.17 -6.29
C PHE A 274 13.68 1.15 -5.85
N SER A 275 14.23 1.89 -6.81
CA SER A 275 14.97 3.12 -6.51
C SER A 275 14.12 4.16 -5.74
N PRO A 276 14.69 4.85 -4.73
CA PRO A 276 13.97 5.89 -3.98
C PRO A 276 13.39 7.00 -4.86
N LYS A 277 14.09 7.34 -5.95
CA LYS A 277 13.62 8.35 -6.92
C LYS A 277 12.35 7.88 -7.64
N SER A 278 12.34 6.67 -8.18
CA SER A 278 11.16 6.13 -8.85
C SER A 278 9.97 6.02 -7.90
N THR A 279 10.21 5.57 -6.67
CA THR A 279 9.17 5.43 -5.64
C THR A 279 8.58 6.80 -5.26
N ARG A 280 9.40 7.83 -5.04
CA ARG A 280 8.92 9.20 -4.79
C ARG A 280 8.11 9.77 -5.95
N GLU A 281 8.54 9.53 -7.19
CA GLU A 281 7.83 9.99 -8.38
C GLU A 281 6.43 9.37 -8.51
N ILE A 282 6.28 8.07 -8.18
CA ILE A 282 4.97 7.41 -8.14
C ILE A 282 4.15 7.97 -6.98
N GLY A 283 4.74 8.08 -5.79
CA GLY A 283 4.08 8.63 -4.60
C GLY A 283 3.49 10.02 -4.85
N SER A 284 4.26 10.92 -5.47
CA SER A 284 3.77 12.25 -5.86
C SER A 284 2.62 12.17 -6.86
N THR A 285 2.63 11.21 -7.79
CA THR A 285 1.52 11.06 -8.75
C THR A 285 0.27 10.46 -8.10
N VAL A 286 0.44 9.65 -7.06
CA VAL A 286 -0.68 9.16 -6.24
C VAL A 286 -1.25 10.30 -5.37
N ASP A 287 -0.41 11.23 -4.90
CA ASP A 287 -0.89 12.44 -4.21
C ASP A 287 -1.77 13.30 -5.12
N ASP A 288 -1.36 13.51 -6.38
CA ASP A 288 -2.21 14.17 -7.37
C ASP A 288 -3.58 13.48 -7.49
N PHE A 289 -3.59 12.15 -7.54
CA PHE A 289 -4.83 11.38 -7.65
C PHE A 289 -5.72 11.61 -6.43
N ILE A 290 -5.18 11.48 -5.22
CA ILE A 290 -5.90 11.72 -3.96
C ILE A 290 -6.40 13.15 -3.87
N GLU A 291 -5.64 14.13 -4.34
CA GLU A 291 -6.05 15.54 -4.37
C GLU A 291 -7.23 15.78 -5.32
N ILE A 292 -7.27 15.06 -6.46
CA ILE A 292 -8.35 15.16 -7.46
C ILE A 292 -9.64 14.50 -6.98
N VAL A 293 -9.56 13.26 -6.48
CA VAL A 293 -10.75 12.45 -6.16
C VAL A 293 -11.14 12.49 -4.69
N GLY A 294 -10.25 13.01 -3.84
CA GLY A 294 -10.38 13.00 -2.38
C GLY A 294 -9.73 11.77 -1.73
N ASP A 295 -9.49 11.86 -0.42
CA ASP A 295 -9.00 10.74 0.38
C ASP A 295 -10.14 9.80 0.77
N ILE A 296 -10.73 9.18 -0.26
CA ILE A 296 -11.81 8.22 -0.16
C ILE A 296 -11.29 6.82 0.17
N GLN A 297 -12.21 5.93 0.53
CA GLN A 297 -11.92 4.52 0.76
C GLN A 297 -11.60 3.81 -0.56
N ILE A 298 -10.70 2.83 -0.53
CA ILE A 298 -10.24 2.17 -1.77
C ILE A 298 -11.35 1.43 -2.51
N SER A 299 -12.37 0.93 -1.82
CA SER A 299 -13.55 0.28 -2.40
C SER A 299 -14.47 1.26 -3.17
N GLN A 300 -14.39 2.56 -2.87
CA GLN A 300 -15.25 3.60 -3.43
C GLN A 300 -14.73 4.16 -4.75
N VAL A 301 -13.48 3.85 -5.10
CA VAL A 301 -12.91 4.29 -6.37
C VAL A 301 -13.68 3.64 -7.51
N SER A 302 -14.11 4.46 -8.45
CA SER A 302 -14.92 4.07 -9.60
C SER A 302 -14.20 4.34 -10.93
N PRO A 303 -14.71 3.81 -12.05
CA PRO A 303 -14.21 4.18 -13.38
C PRO A 303 -14.34 5.68 -13.69
N LYS A 304 -15.26 6.40 -13.03
CA LYS A 304 -15.42 7.86 -13.21
C LYS A 304 -14.19 8.60 -12.69
N ASP A 305 -13.64 8.15 -11.57
CA ASP A 305 -12.48 8.75 -10.92
C ASP A 305 -11.21 8.61 -11.77
N ALA A 306 -11.02 7.46 -12.41
CA ALA A 306 -9.91 7.25 -13.35
C ALA A 306 -10.02 8.17 -14.59
N ARG A 307 -11.23 8.36 -15.12
CA ARG A 307 -11.48 9.31 -16.22
C ARG A 307 -11.26 10.75 -15.80
N GLU A 308 -11.71 11.10 -14.60
CA GLU A 308 -11.54 12.45 -14.05
C GLU A 308 -10.07 12.76 -13.81
N PHE A 309 -9.31 11.81 -13.25
CA PHE A 309 -7.86 11.93 -13.13
C PHE A 309 -7.21 12.22 -14.49
N LYS A 310 -7.53 11.44 -15.53
CA LYS A 310 -7.02 11.66 -16.90
C LYS A 310 -7.38 13.05 -17.43
N ARG A 311 -8.59 13.53 -17.18
CA ARG A 311 -9.07 14.85 -17.63
C ARG A 311 -8.28 15.98 -16.94
N ILE A 312 -8.15 15.91 -15.62
CA ILE A 312 -7.52 16.97 -14.82
C ILE A 312 -6.01 17.05 -15.08
N ILE A 313 -5.29 15.91 -15.07
CA ILE A 313 -3.84 15.93 -15.31
C ILE A 313 -3.47 16.45 -16.70
N ALA A 314 -4.36 16.32 -17.69
CA ALA A 314 -4.13 16.86 -19.02
C ALA A 314 -4.11 18.40 -19.03
N LEU A 315 -4.87 19.03 -18.12
CA LEU A 315 -4.98 20.48 -17.97
C LEU A 315 -3.90 21.07 -17.05
N LEU A 316 -3.25 20.25 -16.22
CA LEU A 316 -2.27 20.72 -15.25
C LEU A 316 -0.94 21.11 -15.93
N PRO A 317 -0.23 22.13 -15.42
CA PRO A 317 1.05 22.54 -15.97
C PRO A 317 2.14 21.50 -15.69
N LYS A 318 3.10 21.41 -16.62
CA LYS A 318 4.33 20.65 -16.40
C LYS A 318 5.11 21.27 -15.23
N HIS A 319 5.75 20.44 -14.42
CA HIS A 319 6.61 20.90 -13.32
C HIS A 319 5.90 21.79 -12.27
N ARG A 320 4.61 21.55 -11.97
CA ARG A 320 3.85 22.40 -11.02
C ARG A 320 4.57 22.65 -9.69
N HIS A 321 5.20 21.63 -9.12
CA HIS A 321 5.91 21.70 -7.84
C HIS A 321 7.24 22.46 -7.89
N GLN A 322 7.77 22.74 -9.08
CA GLN A 322 9.06 23.44 -9.26
C GLN A 322 8.88 24.90 -9.70
N SER A 323 7.72 25.22 -10.27
CA SER A 323 7.41 26.57 -10.72
C SER A 323 6.94 27.42 -9.55
N PRO A 324 7.58 28.57 -9.26
CA PRO A 324 7.12 29.50 -8.24
C PRO A 324 5.67 29.96 -8.44
N ARG A 325 5.18 29.95 -9.70
CA ARG A 325 3.81 30.31 -10.07
C ARG A 325 2.76 29.35 -9.49
N TYR A 326 3.12 28.09 -9.25
CA TYR A 326 2.17 27.03 -8.90
C TYR A 326 2.51 26.28 -7.60
N SER A 327 3.72 26.46 -7.05
CA SER A 327 4.23 25.62 -5.94
C SER A 327 3.39 25.67 -4.66
N ASN A 328 2.65 26.76 -4.44
CA ASN A 328 1.82 26.98 -3.25
C ASN A 328 0.31 26.84 -3.53
N LEU A 329 -0.07 26.40 -4.72
CA LEU A 329 -1.47 26.28 -5.14
C LEU A 329 -1.88 24.81 -5.24
N ASN A 330 -3.11 24.53 -4.82
CA ASN A 330 -3.72 23.23 -5.04
C ASN A 330 -4.24 23.10 -6.49
N ILE A 331 -4.53 21.88 -6.92
CA ILE A 331 -4.99 21.55 -8.27
C ILE A 331 -6.23 22.37 -8.66
N LYS A 332 -7.19 22.54 -7.75
CA LYS A 332 -8.41 23.33 -8.02
C LYS A 332 -8.08 24.80 -8.30
N GLN A 333 -7.23 25.41 -7.49
CA GLN A 333 -6.75 26.78 -7.67
C GLN A 333 -5.96 26.95 -8.97
N ILE A 334 -5.15 25.96 -9.35
CA ILE A 334 -4.40 26.01 -10.61
C ILE A 334 -5.34 26.00 -11.81
N LEU A 335 -6.42 25.22 -11.76
CA LEU A 335 -7.40 25.14 -12.85
C LEU A 335 -8.21 26.44 -13.04
N GLU A 336 -8.28 27.29 -12.02
CA GLU A 336 -8.91 28.61 -12.09
C GLU A 336 -8.00 29.69 -12.72
N LEU A 337 -6.69 29.42 -12.83
CA LEU A 337 -5.75 30.36 -13.41
C LEU A 337 -5.91 30.47 -14.94
N LYS A 338 -5.80 31.70 -15.44
CA LYS A 338 -5.70 31.97 -16.88
C LYS A 338 -4.32 31.58 -17.41
N ASN A 339 -4.25 31.15 -18.67
CA ASN A 339 -3.01 30.80 -19.38
C ASN A 339 -2.19 29.70 -18.69
N VAL A 340 -2.86 28.59 -18.35
CA VAL A 340 -2.21 27.34 -17.93
C VAL A 340 -2.10 26.45 -19.16
N GLU A 341 -0.87 26.12 -19.53
CA GLU A 341 -0.62 25.15 -20.59
C GLU A 341 -0.68 23.73 -20.04
N GLY A 342 -1.47 22.88 -20.68
CA GLY A 342 -1.60 21.47 -20.34
C GLY A 342 -0.37 20.64 -20.70
N GLN A 343 -0.45 19.33 -20.46
CA GLN A 343 0.68 18.43 -20.63
C GLN A 343 0.68 17.74 -22.00
N GLU A 344 1.87 17.39 -22.49
CA GLU A 344 2.00 16.52 -23.67
C GLU A 344 1.45 15.11 -23.39
N PRO A 345 0.81 14.44 -24.38
CA PRO A 345 0.28 13.08 -24.26
C PRO A 345 1.26 12.05 -23.68
N LYS A 346 2.55 12.18 -24.02
CA LYS A 346 3.62 11.31 -23.49
C LYS A 346 3.74 11.43 -21.97
N ASN A 347 3.68 12.65 -21.43
CA ASN A 347 3.77 12.86 -19.99
C ASN A 347 2.47 12.42 -19.29
N ILE A 348 1.30 12.68 -19.91
CA ILE A 348 0.00 12.22 -19.39
C ILE A 348 0.01 10.70 -19.23
N ASN A 349 0.40 9.96 -20.27
CA ASN A 349 0.48 8.50 -20.22
C ASN A 349 1.47 7.99 -19.15
N LYS A 350 2.58 8.73 -18.92
CA LYS A 350 3.52 8.42 -17.84
C LYS A 350 2.85 8.56 -16.46
N LEU A 351 2.06 9.62 -16.24
CA LEU A 351 1.35 9.82 -14.97
C LEU A 351 0.25 8.77 -14.76
N ILE A 352 -0.54 8.49 -15.80
CA ILE A 352 -1.56 7.41 -15.77
C ILE A 352 -0.90 6.07 -15.41
N TYR A 353 0.24 5.75 -16.03
CA TYR A 353 0.95 4.51 -15.76
C TYR A 353 1.43 4.39 -14.30
N ARG A 354 1.84 5.50 -13.68
CA ARG A 354 2.24 5.49 -12.25
C ARG A 354 1.07 5.18 -11.33
N VAL A 355 -0.11 5.77 -11.57
CA VAL A 355 -1.32 5.43 -10.81
C VAL A 355 -1.77 4.00 -11.11
N ARG A 356 -1.64 3.54 -12.37
CA ARG A 356 -1.90 2.14 -12.76
C ARG A 356 -1.06 1.15 -11.95
N ILE A 357 0.22 1.45 -11.70
CA ILE A 357 1.08 0.58 -10.85
C ILE A 357 0.50 0.48 -9.44
N PHE A 358 0.07 1.60 -8.85
CA PHE A 358 -0.54 1.63 -7.52
C PHE A 358 -1.83 0.81 -7.48
N PHE A 359 -2.74 0.99 -8.45
CA PHE A 359 -3.99 0.23 -8.51
C PHE A 359 -3.80 -1.25 -8.85
N ARG A 360 -2.75 -1.61 -9.61
CA ARG A 360 -2.36 -3.01 -9.78
C ARG A 360 -1.95 -3.63 -8.44
N TRP A 361 -1.17 -2.91 -7.63
CA TRP A 361 -0.80 -3.37 -6.30
C TRP A 361 -2.02 -3.47 -5.36
N LEU A 362 -2.93 -2.49 -5.40
CA LEU A 362 -4.20 -2.56 -4.65
C LEU A 362 -5.02 -3.79 -5.04
N ARG A 363 -5.25 -4.01 -6.34
CA ARG A 363 -5.96 -5.20 -6.83
C ARG A 363 -5.30 -6.50 -6.38
N ASN A 364 -3.97 -6.57 -6.39
CA ASN A 364 -3.26 -7.80 -6.06
C ASN A 364 -3.23 -8.08 -4.54
N ASN A 365 -3.36 -7.07 -3.68
CA ASN A 365 -3.30 -7.22 -2.22
C ASN A 365 -4.66 -7.07 -1.51
N TYR A 366 -5.62 -6.36 -2.11
CA TYR A 366 -6.91 -5.96 -1.53
C TYR A 366 -8.04 -6.17 -2.54
N ARG A 367 -8.05 -7.32 -3.21
CA ARG A 367 -9.00 -7.61 -4.31
C ARG A 367 -10.46 -7.62 -3.85
N GLU A 368 -10.71 -7.89 -2.58
CA GLU A 368 -12.03 -7.83 -1.96
C GLU A 368 -12.63 -6.42 -1.99
N TYR A 369 -11.79 -5.38 -2.06
CA TYR A 369 -12.20 -3.99 -2.16
C TYR A 369 -11.96 -3.43 -3.56
N VAL A 370 -10.88 -3.86 -4.23
CA VAL A 370 -10.46 -3.39 -5.55
C VAL A 370 -10.43 -4.58 -6.52
N PRO A 371 -11.59 -4.99 -7.07
CA PRO A 371 -11.69 -6.19 -7.90
C PRO A 371 -10.96 -6.01 -9.25
N GLN A 372 -10.88 -4.78 -9.75
CA GLN A 372 -10.28 -4.45 -11.05
C GLN A 372 -9.44 -3.18 -10.99
N ASN A 373 -8.51 -3.05 -11.94
CA ASN A 373 -7.70 -1.85 -12.10
C ASN A 373 -8.33 -0.89 -13.12
N TYR A 374 -8.98 0.18 -12.65
CA TYR A 374 -9.65 1.16 -13.52
C TYR A 374 -8.70 1.98 -14.41
N PHE A 375 -7.39 1.91 -14.16
CA PHE A 375 -6.37 2.57 -14.98
C PHE A 375 -5.80 1.66 -16.07
N GLU A 376 -6.21 0.38 -16.10
CA GLU A 376 -5.81 -0.55 -17.15
C GLU A 376 -6.41 -0.13 -18.49
N GLY A 377 -5.63 -0.22 -19.57
CA GLY A 377 -6.02 0.27 -20.90
C GLY A 377 -6.17 1.79 -21.04
N LEU A 378 -6.24 2.55 -19.94
CA LEU A 378 -6.40 4.01 -19.97
C LEU A 378 -5.16 4.68 -20.58
N SER A 379 -5.34 5.44 -21.65
CA SER A 379 -4.27 6.19 -22.32
C SER A 379 -4.81 7.39 -23.09
N VAL A 380 -3.91 8.29 -23.47
CA VAL A 380 -4.12 9.36 -24.44
C VAL A 380 -3.36 8.97 -25.71
N GLN A 381 -4.04 9.04 -26.86
CA GLN A 381 -3.42 8.88 -28.17
C GLN A 381 -2.28 9.87 -28.33
N SER A 382 -1.08 9.38 -28.64
CA SER A 382 0.07 10.21 -28.97
C SER A 382 0.51 9.88 -30.38
N LYS A 383 0.74 10.92 -31.21
CA LYS A 383 1.47 10.71 -32.45
C LYS A 383 2.86 10.22 -32.06
N LYS A 384 3.24 9.03 -32.54
CA LYS A 384 4.55 8.44 -32.29
C LYS A 384 5.58 9.25 -33.08
N VAL A 385 6.00 10.39 -32.53
CA VAL A 385 7.08 11.19 -33.11
C VAL A 385 8.37 10.52 -32.69
N THR A 386 8.86 9.59 -33.51
CA THR A 386 10.24 9.15 -33.44
C THR A 386 11.07 10.36 -33.83
N ARG A 387 11.65 11.05 -32.84
CA ARG A 387 12.81 11.92 -33.08
C ARG A 387 14.02 11.00 -32.94
N PRO A 388 14.50 10.37 -34.01
CA PRO A 388 15.80 9.70 -33.94
C PRO A 388 16.80 10.75 -33.44
N ARG A 389 17.58 10.37 -32.43
CA ARG A 389 18.75 11.18 -32.10
C ARG A 389 19.74 10.91 -33.21
N GLU A 390 20.00 11.92 -34.03
CA GLU A 390 21.07 11.85 -35.02
C GLU A 390 22.39 11.68 -34.26
N GLY A 391 23.15 10.65 -34.62
CA GLY A 391 24.51 10.49 -34.14
C GLY A 391 25.40 11.54 -34.78
N PHE A 392 26.52 11.86 -34.12
CA PHE A 392 27.53 12.72 -34.73
C PHE A 392 28.20 11.99 -35.90
N SER A 393 28.36 12.69 -37.01
CA SER A 393 29.22 12.29 -38.13
C SER A 393 30.70 12.31 -37.73
N ASN A 394 31.55 11.65 -38.52
CA ASN A 394 33.00 11.66 -38.28
C ASN A 394 33.57 13.09 -38.40
N GLU A 395 33.04 13.89 -39.31
CA GLU A 395 33.41 15.30 -39.49
C GLU A 395 33.07 16.12 -38.24
N GLU A 396 31.87 15.94 -37.68
CA GLU A 396 31.46 16.61 -36.44
C GLU A 396 32.28 16.14 -35.24
N LEU A 397 32.56 14.84 -35.13
CA LEU A 397 33.43 14.30 -34.07
C LEU A 397 34.84 14.90 -34.17
N ASN A 398 35.43 14.97 -35.36
CA ASN A 398 36.72 15.62 -35.58
C ASN A 398 36.70 17.10 -35.19
N GLN A 399 35.58 17.80 -35.41
CA GLN A 399 35.43 19.19 -34.98
C GLN A 399 35.28 19.33 -33.45
N ILE A 400 34.54 18.43 -32.80
CA ILE A 400 34.30 18.41 -31.35
C ILE A 400 35.59 18.07 -30.60
N PHE A 401 36.34 17.08 -31.10
CA PHE A 401 37.54 16.54 -30.49
C PHE A 401 38.85 17.12 -31.07
N ASP A 402 38.77 18.17 -31.89
CA ASP A 402 39.93 18.96 -32.33
C ASP A 402 40.77 19.36 -31.11
N PRO A 403 42.08 19.03 -31.06
CA PRO A 403 42.87 19.21 -29.85
C PRO A 403 42.91 20.65 -29.33
N ALA A 404 42.92 21.65 -30.21
CA ALA A 404 42.96 23.05 -29.79
C ALA A 404 41.64 23.46 -29.13
N LYS A 405 40.50 23.16 -29.77
CA LYS A 405 39.17 23.44 -29.23
C LYS A 405 38.86 22.60 -28.00
N TYR A 406 39.03 21.29 -28.08
CA TYR A 406 38.67 20.35 -27.02
C TYR A 406 39.44 20.64 -25.73
N LEU A 407 40.76 20.82 -25.80
CA LEU A 407 41.56 21.21 -24.63
C LEU A 407 41.19 22.61 -24.14
N GLY A 408 40.92 23.54 -25.07
CA GLY A 408 40.45 24.89 -24.80
C GLY A 408 39.15 24.93 -23.99
N TYR A 409 38.20 24.04 -24.28
CA TYR A 409 36.91 23.95 -23.57
C TYR A 409 36.97 23.06 -22.32
N THR A 410 37.99 22.20 -22.15
CA THR A 410 38.08 21.25 -21.03
C THR A 410 39.15 21.65 -20.00
N ILE A 411 40.41 21.24 -20.21
CA ILE A 411 41.51 21.38 -19.24
C ILE A 411 42.09 22.80 -19.22
N ARG A 412 42.20 23.45 -20.39
CA ARG A 412 42.79 24.80 -20.53
C ARG A 412 41.81 25.92 -20.17
N ASN A 413 40.53 25.60 -20.00
CA ASN A 413 39.53 26.59 -19.59
C ASN A 413 39.66 26.92 -18.10
N LEU A 414 40.25 28.07 -17.77
CA LEU A 414 40.43 28.52 -16.38
C LEU A 414 39.11 28.75 -15.64
N LYS A 415 38.01 29.07 -16.33
CA LYS A 415 36.69 29.36 -15.73
C LYS A 415 35.90 28.09 -15.39
N ARG A 416 36.29 26.92 -15.91
CA ARG A 416 35.58 25.66 -15.70
C ARG A 416 36.06 24.98 -14.41
N ARG A 417 35.12 24.65 -13.51
CA ARG A 417 35.42 23.98 -12.23
C ARG A 417 35.68 22.47 -12.40
N THR A 418 35.02 21.82 -13.35
CA THR A 418 35.05 20.36 -13.58
C THR A 418 35.92 19.99 -14.79
N LYS A 419 37.17 20.46 -14.79
CA LYS A 419 38.10 20.35 -15.94
C LYS A 419 38.37 18.90 -16.35
N LEU A 420 38.78 18.06 -15.39
CA LEU A 420 39.13 16.66 -15.63
C LEU A 420 37.92 15.83 -16.04
N THR A 421 36.77 16.02 -15.38
CA THR A 421 35.52 15.33 -15.74
C THR A 421 35.11 15.67 -17.18
N SER A 422 35.18 16.95 -17.55
CA SER A 422 34.81 17.38 -18.91
C SER A 422 35.77 16.88 -19.99
N PHE A 423 37.00 16.51 -19.61
CA PHE A 423 38.01 15.95 -20.50
C PHE A 423 37.90 14.43 -20.62
N PHE A 424 37.85 13.70 -19.51
CA PHE A 424 37.87 12.24 -19.57
C PHE A 424 36.52 11.64 -19.96
N VAL A 425 35.40 12.20 -19.50
CA VAL A 425 34.08 11.58 -19.71
C VAL A 425 33.70 11.48 -21.20
N PRO A 426 33.85 12.53 -22.03
CA PRO A 426 33.51 12.42 -23.45
C PRO A 426 34.44 11.47 -24.21
N LEU A 427 35.74 11.43 -23.85
CA LEU A 427 36.71 10.51 -24.47
C LEU A 427 36.39 9.05 -24.14
N ILE A 428 36.14 8.76 -22.86
CA ILE A 428 35.74 7.41 -22.44
C ILE A 428 34.43 7.03 -23.15
N GLY A 429 33.43 7.92 -23.16
CA GLY A 429 32.15 7.68 -23.84
C GLY A 429 32.30 7.42 -25.34
N LEU A 430 33.18 8.16 -26.03
CA LEU A 430 33.47 8.00 -27.45
C LEU A 430 34.07 6.62 -27.76
N HIS A 431 35.04 6.17 -26.95
CA HIS A 431 35.78 4.93 -27.22
C HIS A 431 35.12 3.66 -26.67
N THR A 432 34.25 3.78 -25.66
CA THR A 432 33.68 2.60 -24.97
C THR A 432 32.18 2.46 -25.14
N GLY A 433 31.47 3.53 -25.52
CA GLY A 433 30.01 3.56 -25.54
C GLY A 433 29.35 3.45 -24.16
N MET A 434 30.14 3.54 -23.08
CA MET A 434 29.63 3.49 -21.70
C MET A 434 28.64 4.63 -21.43
N ARG A 435 27.65 4.36 -20.59
CA ARG A 435 26.71 5.40 -20.13
C ARG A 435 27.42 6.39 -19.23
N LEU A 436 26.94 7.63 -19.23
CA LEU A 436 27.47 8.70 -18.39
C LEU A 436 27.55 8.30 -16.91
N GLU A 437 26.51 7.64 -16.40
CA GLU A 437 26.49 7.18 -15.01
C GLU A 437 27.50 6.07 -14.73
N GLU A 438 27.81 5.21 -15.71
CA GLU A 438 28.83 4.15 -15.57
C GLU A 438 30.23 4.77 -15.51
N ILE A 439 30.53 5.72 -16.41
CA ILE A 439 31.83 6.41 -16.47
C ILE A 439 32.10 7.19 -15.18
N CYS A 440 31.11 7.94 -14.69
CA CYS A 440 31.26 8.78 -13.49
C CYS A 440 31.41 7.99 -12.18
N GLN A 441 31.25 6.66 -12.21
CA GLN A 441 31.40 5.78 -11.05
C GLN A 441 32.72 5.00 -11.05
N LEU A 442 33.51 5.07 -12.13
CA LEU A 442 34.76 4.34 -12.27
C LEU A 442 35.80 4.72 -11.20
N ARG A 443 36.44 3.71 -10.64
CA ARG A 443 37.58 3.80 -9.72
C ARG A 443 38.82 3.21 -10.37
N LEU A 444 40.00 3.51 -9.84
CA LEU A 444 41.27 2.96 -10.36
C LEU A 444 41.30 1.43 -10.34
N LYS A 445 40.66 0.80 -9.33
CA LYS A 445 40.54 -0.66 -9.23
C LYS A 445 39.66 -1.30 -10.31
N ASP A 446 38.87 -0.50 -11.02
CA ASP A 446 37.99 -0.96 -12.09
C ASP A 446 38.71 -1.02 -13.44
N ILE A 447 39.97 -0.59 -13.50
CA ILE A 447 40.82 -0.74 -14.69
C ILE A 447 41.59 -2.06 -14.55
N SER A 448 41.45 -2.94 -15.54
CA SER A 448 42.10 -4.25 -15.55
C SER A 448 42.57 -4.61 -16.95
N THR A 449 43.49 -5.56 -17.06
CA THR A 449 43.91 -6.13 -18.34
C THR A 449 43.12 -7.41 -18.64
N ALA A 450 42.60 -7.51 -19.87
CA ALA A 450 42.01 -8.73 -20.41
C ALA A 450 42.81 -9.15 -21.65
N GLY A 451 43.78 -10.03 -21.45
CA GLY A 451 44.76 -10.37 -22.48
C GLY A 451 45.67 -9.17 -22.79
N PHE A 452 45.61 -8.67 -24.02
CA PHE A 452 46.38 -7.51 -24.50
C PHE A 452 45.63 -6.17 -24.41
N TYR A 453 44.39 -6.17 -23.89
CA TYR A 453 43.54 -4.99 -23.85
C TYR A 453 43.33 -4.49 -22.43
N ASP A 454 43.44 -3.17 -22.24
CA ASP A 454 42.95 -2.51 -21.03
C ASP A 454 41.42 -2.40 -21.10
N VAL A 455 40.75 -2.84 -20.05
CA VAL A 455 39.28 -2.87 -19.96
C VAL A 455 38.79 -2.17 -18.70
N PHE A 456 37.66 -1.48 -18.82
CA PHE A 456 36.90 -0.97 -17.68
C PHE A 456 35.94 -2.05 -17.17
N LYS A 457 36.16 -2.53 -15.96
CA LYS A 457 35.30 -3.48 -15.26
C LYS A 457 34.16 -2.73 -14.58
N VAL A 458 32.99 -2.78 -15.19
CA VAL A 458 31.78 -2.16 -14.62
C VAL A 458 31.16 -3.13 -13.59
N VAL A 459 31.44 -2.91 -12.31
CA VAL A 459 30.96 -3.77 -11.20
C VAL A 459 29.86 -3.08 -10.40
N ILE A 460 28.79 -3.80 -10.10
CA ILE A 460 27.77 -3.38 -9.13
C ILE A 460 28.29 -3.67 -7.72
N SER A 461 28.23 -2.68 -6.85
CA SER A 461 28.63 -2.78 -5.44
C SER A 461 27.68 -1.97 -4.57
N GLU A 462 27.87 -1.94 -3.26
CA GLU A 462 27.10 -1.06 -2.36
C GLU A 462 27.12 0.41 -2.82
N ASP A 463 28.25 0.84 -3.41
CA ASP A 463 28.47 2.22 -3.85
C ASP A 463 28.18 2.46 -5.34
N THR A 464 28.00 1.42 -6.15
CA THR A 464 27.88 1.55 -7.62
C THR A 464 26.61 0.88 -8.15
N LYS A 465 25.86 1.60 -8.98
CA LYS A 465 24.54 1.17 -9.49
C LYS A 465 24.46 1.30 -11.01
N LEU A 466 23.93 0.26 -11.64
CA LEU A 466 23.59 0.22 -13.06
C LEU A 466 22.10 0.45 -13.27
N LYS A 467 21.76 1.09 -14.39
CA LYS A 467 20.38 1.42 -14.74
C LYS A 467 19.62 0.23 -15.33
N ASN A 468 20.33 -0.62 -16.07
CA ASN A 468 19.83 -1.86 -16.64
C ASN A 468 20.83 -2.96 -16.23
N ILE A 469 20.32 -4.06 -15.69
CA ILE A 469 21.04 -5.34 -15.52
C ILE A 469 20.30 -6.34 -16.38
#